data_AF-A0A355CP76-F1
#
_entry.id   AF-A0A355CP76-F1
#
_cell.length_a   1.000
_cell.length_b   1.000
_cell.length_c   1.000
_cell.angle_alpha   90.00
_cell.angle_beta   90.00
_cell.angle_gamma   90.00
#
_symmetry.space_group_name_H-M   'P 1'
#
loop_
_entity.id
_entity.type
_entity.pdbx_description
1 polymer ?
#
loop_
_entity_poly.entity_id
_entity_poly.type
_entity_poly.pdbx_seq_one_letter_code
_entity_poly.pdbx_strand_id
1 'polypeptide(L)'
;MKGICTLANDIVYDQLVALLNSIEVILGSNIPVCIYPFDDQIQQIKAEIVNRPNVFIYEDSASIQRWDKFMEAAAPERLNRKKFRLYGAHRRFCAFDGPFEKFIYMDADTLVMNSLDAVFQKLDKYDFV
;
A
#
# COMPACT_ATOMS: atom_id res chain seq x y z
N MET A 1 -5.23 -14.27 -5.67
CA MET A 1 -5.70 -13.06 -6.42
C MET A 1 -4.53 -12.08 -6.62
N LYS A 2 -4.45 -11.38 -7.78
CA LYS A 2 -3.42 -10.38 -8.07
C LYS A 2 -3.87 -8.97 -7.65
N GLY A 3 -2.98 -8.12 -7.14
CA GLY A 3 -3.33 -6.75 -6.77
C GLY A 3 -2.14 -5.81 -6.58
N ILE A 4 -2.43 -4.55 -6.31
CA ILE A 4 -1.43 -3.51 -6.01
C ILE A 4 -1.54 -3.13 -4.54
N CYS A 5 -0.39 -3.02 -3.88
CA CYS A 5 -0.27 -2.60 -2.50
C CYS A 5 0.35 -1.20 -2.47
N THR A 6 -0.17 -0.31 -1.64
CA THR A 6 0.47 0.99 -1.39
C THR A 6 0.36 1.39 0.07
N LEU A 7 1.21 2.29 0.53
CA LEU A 7 1.20 2.83 1.88
C LEU A 7 0.88 4.33 1.79
N ALA A 8 -0.18 4.78 2.46
CA ALA A 8 -0.61 6.17 2.39
C ALA A 8 -1.36 6.64 3.64
N ASN A 9 -1.46 7.97 3.76
CA ASN A 9 -2.34 8.70 4.66
C ASN A 9 -2.72 10.03 4.00
N ASP A 10 -3.53 10.83 4.68
CA ASP A 10 -4.03 12.12 4.19
C ASP A 10 -2.91 13.15 3.91
N ILE A 11 -1.70 12.96 4.46
CA ILE A 11 -0.54 13.82 4.17
C ILE A 11 -0.08 13.65 2.71
N VAL A 12 -0.17 12.43 2.18
CA VAL A 12 0.23 12.10 0.80
C VAL A 12 -0.96 11.91 -0.14
N TYR A 13 -2.10 12.52 0.22
CA TYR A 13 -3.38 12.34 -0.48
C TYR A 13 -3.28 12.60 -1.99
N ASP A 14 -2.75 13.75 -2.40
CA ASP A 14 -2.66 14.11 -3.82
C ASP A 14 -1.79 13.13 -4.61
N GLN A 15 -0.71 12.63 -3.99
CA GLN A 15 0.14 11.61 -4.61
C GLN A 15 -0.61 10.29 -4.78
N LEU A 16 -1.29 9.83 -3.72
CA LEU A 16 -2.13 8.63 -3.79
C LEU A 16 -3.20 8.76 -4.88
N VAL A 17 -3.90 9.90 -4.97
CA VAL A 17 -4.90 10.13 -6.02
C VAL A 17 -4.27 10.04 -7.40
N ALA A 18 -3.08 10.63 -7.60
CA ALA A 18 -2.35 10.54 -8.86
C ALA A 18 -1.97 9.09 -9.21
N LEU A 19 -1.48 8.31 -8.23
CA LEU A 19 -1.21 6.88 -8.40
C LEU A 19 -2.48 6.11 -8.80
N LEU A 20 -3.59 6.28 -8.07
CA LEU A 20 -4.86 5.60 -8.34
C LEU A 20 -5.39 5.94 -9.74
N ASN A 21 -5.31 7.21 -10.14
CA ASN A 21 -5.69 7.65 -11.49
C ASN A 21 -4.83 6.99 -12.57
N SER A 22 -3.51 6.89 -12.36
CA SER A 22 -2.62 6.24 -13.32
C SER A 22 -2.90 4.74 -13.44
N ILE A 23 -3.18 4.06 -12.33
CA ILE A 23 -3.59 2.65 -12.30
C ILE A 23 -4.88 2.48 -13.10
N GLU A 24 -5.87 3.33 -12.85
CA GLU A 24 -7.17 3.26 -13.53
C GLU A 24 -7.02 3.47 -15.05
N VAL A 25 -6.29 4.49 -15.47
CA VAL A 25 -6.11 4.83 -16.89
C VAL A 25 -5.31 3.76 -17.64
N ILE A 26 -4.29 3.16 -17.01
CA ILE A 26 -3.34 2.27 -17.70
C ILE A 26 -3.66 0.79 -17.52
N LEU A 27 -4.15 0.37 -16.35
CA LEU A 27 -4.43 -1.03 -16.01
C LEU A 27 -5.93 -1.34 -15.95
N GLY A 28 -6.78 -0.32 -15.90
CA GLY A 28 -8.23 -0.43 -15.83
C GLY A 28 -8.77 -0.43 -14.40
N SER A 29 -10.04 -0.04 -14.26
CA SER A 29 -10.74 0.13 -12.97
C SER A 29 -11.05 -1.18 -12.22
N ASN A 30 -10.60 -2.33 -12.72
CA ASN A 30 -10.84 -3.65 -12.12
C ASN A 30 -9.67 -4.17 -11.28
N ILE A 31 -8.48 -3.56 -11.39
CA ILE A 31 -7.31 -4.01 -10.61
C ILE A 31 -7.51 -3.64 -9.14
N PRO A 32 -7.50 -4.62 -8.22
CA PRO A 32 -7.70 -4.31 -6.82
C PRO A 32 -6.46 -3.63 -6.22
N VAL A 33 -6.70 -2.56 -5.45
CA VAL A 33 -5.65 -1.80 -4.76
C VAL A 33 -5.93 -1.82 -3.26
N CYS A 34 -4.95 -2.29 -2.49
CA CYS A 34 -4.98 -2.27 -1.03
C CYS A 34 -4.09 -1.16 -0.50
N ILE A 35 -4.68 -0.23 0.26
CA ILE A 35 -3.98 0.88 0.91
C ILE A 35 -3.72 0.49 2.36
N TYR A 36 -2.46 0.37 2.73
CA TYR A 36 -2.05 0.22 4.12
C TYR A 36 -2.01 1.62 4.77
N PRO A 37 -2.69 1.82 5.92
CA PRO A 37 -2.72 3.12 6.57
C PRO A 37 -1.37 3.41 7.24
N PHE A 38 -0.67 4.45 6.78
CA PHE A 38 0.59 4.90 7.37
C PHE A 38 0.39 5.31 8.84
N ASP A 39 -0.70 6.01 9.12
CA ASP A 39 -1.20 6.39 10.44
C ASP A 39 -2.74 6.46 10.42
N ASP A 40 -3.36 7.03 11.46
CA ASP A 40 -4.81 7.10 11.59
C ASP A 40 -5.45 8.27 10.80
N GLN A 41 -4.64 9.11 10.13
CA GLN A 41 -5.11 10.25 9.35
C GLN A 41 -5.50 9.79 7.94
N ILE A 42 -6.68 9.19 7.79
CA ILE A 42 -7.13 8.56 6.54
C ILE A 42 -8.54 9.00 6.11
N GLN A 43 -9.02 10.13 6.60
CA GLN A 43 -10.41 10.55 6.36
C GLN A 43 -10.62 11.03 4.92
N GLN A 44 -9.64 11.75 4.36
CA GLN A 44 -9.71 12.17 2.95
C GLN A 44 -9.61 10.96 2.02
N ILE A 45 -8.70 10.04 2.31
CA ILE A 45 -8.58 8.78 1.55
C ILE A 45 -9.90 8.01 1.59
N LYS A 46 -10.51 7.84 2.77
CA LYS A 46 -11.79 7.15 2.90
C LYS A 46 -12.88 7.78 2.03
N ALA A 47 -12.95 9.11 1.98
CA ALA A 47 -13.92 9.81 1.15
C ALA A 47 -13.69 9.62 -0.35
N GLU A 48 -12.42 9.66 -0.80
CA GLU A 48 -12.04 9.46 -2.21
C GLU A 48 -12.40 8.06 -2.72
N ILE A 49 -12.07 7.03 -1.94
CA ILE A 49 -12.20 5.64 -2.41
C ILE A 49 -13.65 5.12 -2.40
N VAL A 50 -14.61 5.85 -1.83
CA VAL A 50 -16.05 5.48 -1.88
C VAL A 50 -16.52 5.26 -3.32
N ASN A 51 -15.98 6.03 -4.26
CA ASN A 51 -16.33 5.93 -5.68
C ASN A 51 -15.45 4.93 -6.47
N ARG A 52 -14.58 4.18 -5.78
CA ARG A 52 -13.60 3.25 -6.38
C ARG A 52 -13.76 1.86 -5.76
N PRO A 53 -14.71 1.02 -6.23
CA PRO A 53 -15.05 -0.25 -5.59
C PRO A 53 -13.90 -1.28 -5.56
N ASN A 54 -12.89 -1.11 -6.39
CA ASN A 54 -11.67 -1.92 -6.44
C ASN A 54 -10.58 -1.46 -5.47
N VAL A 55 -10.76 -0.32 -4.79
CA VAL A 55 -9.76 0.27 -3.88
C VAL A 55 -10.28 0.19 -2.45
N PHE A 56 -9.47 -0.31 -1.52
CA PHE A 56 -9.86 -0.47 -0.12
C PHE A 56 -8.68 -0.25 0.83
N ILE A 57 -9.00 0.17 2.06
CA ILE A 57 -8.01 0.31 3.13
C ILE A 57 -7.89 -1.01 3.86
N TYR A 58 -6.67 -1.39 4.24
CA TYR A 58 -6.43 -2.56 5.08
C TYR A 58 -6.90 -2.34 6.51
N GLU A 59 -7.79 -3.19 7.02
CA GLU A 59 -8.46 -3.02 8.33
C GLU A 59 -8.07 -4.06 9.39
N ASP A 60 -7.17 -5.01 9.09
CA ASP A 60 -6.72 -5.99 10.10
C ASP A 60 -5.79 -5.32 11.13
N SER A 61 -6.42 -4.79 12.18
CA SER A 61 -5.74 -4.16 13.30
C SER A 61 -4.79 -5.10 14.04
N ALA A 62 -5.06 -6.41 14.07
CA ALA A 62 -4.17 -7.36 14.73
C ALA A 62 -2.89 -7.54 13.94
N SER A 63 -2.99 -7.62 12.61
CA SER A 63 -1.84 -7.60 11.70
C SER A 63 -1.00 -6.34 11.84
N ILE A 64 -1.63 -5.17 11.78
CA ILE A 64 -0.94 -3.88 11.95
C ILE A 64 -0.20 -3.84 13.29
N GLN A 65 -0.83 -4.24 14.39
CA GLN A 65 -0.20 -4.26 15.71
C GLN A 65 0.96 -5.24 15.81
N ARG A 66 0.90 -6.40 15.13
CA ARG A 66 2.04 -7.35 15.09
C ARG A 66 3.25 -6.70 14.44
N TRP A 67 3.07 -6.02 13.30
CA TRP A 67 4.15 -5.33 12.59
C TRP A 67 4.67 -4.10 13.35
N ASP A 68 3.79 -3.34 14.01
CA ASP A 68 4.18 -2.25 14.91
C ASP A 68 5.10 -2.77 16.04
N LYS A 69 4.69 -3.84 16.74
CA LYS A 69 5.49 -4.47 17.81
C LYS A 69 6.79 -5.08 17.31
N PHE A 70 6.77 -5.69 16.11
CA PHE A 70 7.99 -6.22 15.49
C PHE A 70 9.02 -5.10 15.30
N MET A 71 8.59 -3.95 14.78
CA MET A 71 9.49 -2.81 14.59
C MET A 71 9.96 -2.18 15.89
N GLU A 72 9.12 -2.16 16.94
CA GLU A 72 9.52 -1.73 18.28
C GLU A 72 10.67 -2.59 18.82
N ALA A 73 10.66 -3.89 18.56
CA ALA A 73 11.72 -4.79 18.99
C ALA A 73 12.96 -4.73 18.07
N ALA A 74 12.76 -4.65 16.75
CA ALA A 74 13.84 -4.77 15.77
C ALA A 74 14.64 -3.48 15.56
N ALA A 75 13.97 -2.32 15.61
CA ALA A 75 14.58 -1.02 15.35
C ALA A 75 13.81 0.13 16.04
N PRO A 76 13.77 0.15 17.39
CA PRO A 76 12.98 1.12 18.16
C PRO A 76 13.33 2.58 17.86
N GLU A 77 14.58 2.85 17.49
CA GLU A 77 15.02 4.19 17.11
C GLU A 77 14.25 4.73 15.90
N ARG A 78 13.88 3.86 14.94
CA ARG A 78 13.12 4.24 13.74
C ARG A 78 11.67 4.65 14.04
N LEU A 79 11.18 4.33 15.25
CA LEU A 79 9.85 4.73 15.70
C LEU A 79 9.82 6.10 16.37
N ASN A 80 10.97 6.77 16.50
CA ASN A 80 10.98 8.14 17.00
C ASN A 80 10.43 9.11 15.94
N ARG A 81 9.12 9.39 16.02
CA ARG A 81 8.40 10.34 15.15
C ARG A 81 9.03 11.74 15.06
N LYS A 82 9.79 12.16 16.08
CA LYS A 82 10.45 13.48 16.10
C LYS A 82 11.78 13.48 15.34
N LYS A 83 12.39 12.30 15.15
CA LYS A 83 13.72 12.15 14.54
C LYS A 83 13.66 11.50 13.16
N PHE A 84 12.70 10.62 12.91
CA PHE A 84 12.58 9.87 11.68
C PHE A 84 11.24 10.11 11.00
N ARG A 85 11.32 10.54 9.73
CA ARG A 85 10.17 10.83 8.85
C ARG A 85 9.32 9.59 8.54
N LEU A 86 9.86 8.39 8.74
CA LEU A 86 9.29 7.11 8.26
C LEU A 86 8.63 6.27 9.35
N TYR A 87 8.16 6.88 10.45
CA TYR A 87 7.32 6.15 11.41
C TYR A 87 6.07 5.60 10.70
N GLY A 88 5.80 4.30 10.76
CA GLY A 88 4.66 3.69 10.06
C GLY A 88 5.00 3.13 8.67
N ALA A 89 6.20 3.42 8.14
CA ALA A 89 6.67 2.89 6.87
C ALA A 89 6.71 1.35 6.82
N HIS A 90 6.86 0.70 7.97
CA HIS A 90 6.87 -0.75 8.12
C HIS A 90 5.49 -1.38 7.96
N ARG A 91 4.39 -0.61 8.05
CA ARG A 91 3.04 -1.15 7.85
C ARG A 91 2.84 -1.68 6.42
N ARG A 92 3.72 -1.34 5.47
CA ARG A 92 3.80 -2.02 4.17
C ARG A 92 3.98 -3.54 4.29
N PHE A 93 4.56 -4.04 5.37
CA PHE A 93 4.73 -5.47 5.62
C PHE A 93 3.41 -6.19 5.89
N CYS A 94 2.33 -5.46 6.21
CA CYS A 94 0.99 -6.05 6.24
C CYS A 94 0.58 -6.63 4.87
N ALA A 95 1.29 -6.31 3.78
CA ALA A 95 1.12 -6.99 2.50
C ALA A 95 1.38 -8.50 2.54
N PHE A 96 2.20 -8.99 3.47
CA PHE A 96 2.41 -10.42 3.68
C PHE A 96 1.22 -11.10 4.39
N ASP A 97 0.42 -10.33 5.13
CA ASP A 97 -0.83 -10.75 5.76
C ASP A 97 -2.06 -10.25 4.94
N GLY A 98 -1.81 -9.75 3.74
CA GLY A 98 -2.77 -9.05 2.89
C GLY A 98 -3.64 -9.99 2.07
N PRO A 99 -4.63 -9.45 1.34
CA PRO A 99 -5.59 -10.25 0.59
C PRO A 99 -5.04 -10.80 -0.74
N PHE A 100 -3.83 -10.39 -1.14
CA PHE A 100 -3.26 -10.73 -2.43
C PHE A 100 -2.19 -11.82 -2.31
N GLU A 101 -2.30 -12.80 -3.20
CA GLU A 101 -1.31 -13.89 -3.33
C GLU A 101 -0.11 -13.45 -4.17
N LYS A 102 -0.36 -12.61 -5.18
CA LYS A 102 0.65 -11.98 -6.02
C LYS A 102 0.38 -10.48 -6.00
N PHE A 103 1.34 -9.69 -5.54
CA PHE A 103 1.16 -8.24 -5.47
C PHE A 103 2.41 -7.50 -5.93
N ILE A 104 2.19 -6.25 -6.33
CA ILE A 104 3.24 -5.27 -6.56
C ILE A 104 3.04 -4.18 -5.53
N TYR A 105 4.09 -3.88 -4.76
CA TYR A 105 4.08 -2.71 -3.89
C TYR A 105 4.51 -1.49 -4.70
N MET A 106 3.74 -0.41 -4.58
CA MET A 106 4.02 0.88 -5.21
C MET A 106 3.94 1.97 -4.15
N ASP A 107 4.98 2.81 -4.04
CA ASP A 107 4.91 3.98 -3.17
C ASP A 107 3.87 4.97 -3.71
N ALA A 108 3.21 5.71 -2.82
CA ALA A 108 2.12 6.62 -3.18
C ALA A 108 2.55 7.71 -4.18
N ASP A 109 3.84 8.06 -4.23
CA ASP A 109 4.43 9.05 -5.14
C ASP A 109 4.92 8.47 -6.48
N THR A 110 4.45 7.27 -6.85
CA THR A 110 4.72 6.65 -8.14
C THR A 110 3.56 6.80 -9.12
N LEU A 111 3.83 6.60 -10.41
CA LEU A 111 2.82 6.56 -11.47
C LEU A 111 3.00 5.30 -12.31
N VAL A 112 1.88 4.66 -12.65
CA VAL A 112 1.86 3.60 -13.65
C VAL A 112 1.90 4.22 -15.04
N MET A 113 2.88 3.82 -15.84
CA MET A 113 3.08 4.35 -17.20
C MET A 113 2.88 3.29 -18.30
N ASN A 114 2.76 2.01 -17.93
CA ASN A 114 2.52 0.90 -18.86
C ASN A 114 1.92 -0.30 -18.12
N SER A 115 1.54 -1.35 -18.87
CA SER A 115 1.08 -2.62 -18.29
C SER A 115 2.13 -3.21 -17.32
N LEU A 116 1.61 -3.79 -16.23
CA LEU A 116 2.41 -4.52 -15.23
C LEU A 116 2.41 -6.04 -15.48
N ASP A 117 1.83 -6.53 -16.58
CA ASP A 117 1.69 -7.96 -16.86
C ASP A 117 3.03 -8.70 -16.86
N ALA A 118 4.06 -8.08 -17.45
CA ALA A 118 5.40 -8.66 -17.49
C ALA A 118 5.98 -8.86 -16.08
N VAL A 119 5.67 -7.97 -15.13
CA VAL A 119 6.09 -8.10 -13.73
C VAL A 119 5.32 -9.23 -13.06
N PHE A 120 3.99 -9.27 -13.21
CA PHE A 120 3.18 -10.36 -12.65
C PHE A 120 3.55 -11.74 -13.21
N GLN A 121 3.93 -11.83 -14.50
CA GLN A 121 4.37 -13.08 -15.12
C GLN A 121 5.71 -13.59 -14.57
N LYS A 122 6.59 -12.70 -14.09
CA LYS A 122 7.82 -13.13 -13.41
C LYS A 122 7.52 -13.91 -12.13
N LEU A 123 6.42 -13.60 -11.45
CA LEU A 123 5.95 -14.31 -10.26
C LEU A 123 5.40 -15.72 -10.55
N ASP A 124 5.36 -16.15 -11.82
CA ASP A 124 5.09 -17.56 -12.16
C ASP A 124 6.36 -18.42 -12.12
N LYS A 125 7.54 -17.79 -12.06
CA LYS A 125 8.85 -18.45 -12.06
C LYS A 125 9.70 -18.15 -10.83
N TYR A 126 9.47 -17.00 -10.19
CA TYR A 126 10.22 -16.54 -9.03
C TYR A 126 9.26 -16.18 -7.90
N ASP A 127 9.67 -16.41 -6.65
CA ASP A 127 8.86 -16.06 -5.48
C ASP A 127 8.79 -14.54 -5.26
N PHE A 128 9.83 -13.80 -5.67
CA PHE A 128 9.92 -12.34 -5.63
C PHE A 128 10.86 -11.84 -6.75
N VAL A 129 10.73 -10.56 -7.13
CA VAL A 129 11.50 -9.91 -8.22
C VAL A 129 11.96 -8.52 -7.83
#